data_AF-A0A0C7R2P1-F1
#
_entry.id   AF-A0A0C7R2P1-F1
#
_cell.length_a   1.000
_cell.length_b   1.000
_cell.length_c   1.000
_cell.angle_alpha   90.00
_cell.angle_beta   90.00
_cell.angle_gamma   90.00
#
_symmetry.space_group_name_H-M   'P 1'
#
loop_
_entity.id
_entity.type
_entity.pdbx_description
1 polymer ?
#
loop_
_entity_poly.entity_id
_entity_poly.type
_entity_poly.pdbx_seq_one_letter_code
_entity_poly.pdbx_strand_id
1 'polypeptide(L)'
;MRDDNGNEMGTLDSFMKSYEENFKFDFVKYKDLSKEEKKVYDLCEKIAKELNFTTLLKKVKISNTMHKSMEEEILGVCDHNSDMIVIKRSQLQSPERFLGTLVHEVIHYKTHESDCTRGFENELTNTIGLLAYKLVELNTESNNLGIFGFVKGKKKK
;
A
#
# COMPACT_ATOMS: atom_id res chain seq x y z
N MET A 1 38.31 -17.92 -2.36
CA MET A 1 38.35 -19.35 -2.01
C MET A 1 37.49 -20.10 -3.02
N ARG A 2 37.90 -21.29 -3.44
CA ARG A 2 37.13 -22.16 -4.35
C ARG A 2 36.78 -23.44 -3.60
N ASP A 3 35.64 -24.06 -3.89
CA ASP A 3 35.28 -25.36 -3.33
C ASP A 3 36.14 -26.48 -3.93
N ASP A 4 35.97 -27.71 -3.43
CA ASP A 4 36.69 -28.91 -3.90
C ASP A 4 36.39 -29.27 -5.36
N ASN A 5 35.40 -28.60 -5.98
CA ASN A 5 35.02 -28.74 -7.39
C ASN A 5 35.52 -27.57 -8.27
N GLY A 6 36.28 -26.62 -7.70
CA GLY A 6 36.81 -25.47 -8.42
C GLY A 6 35.81 -24.33 -8.65
N ASN A 7 34.61 -24.39 -8.08
CA ASN A 7 33.64 -23.30 -8.12
C ASN A 7 34.07 -22.20 -7.16
N GLU A 8 33.91 -20.93 -7.56
CA GLU A 8 34.10 -19.82 -6.63
C GLU A 8 33.13 -19.96 -5.45
N MET A 9 33.66 -20.02 -4.23
CA MET A 9 32.81 -19.89 -3.05
C MET A 9 32.28 -18.46 -3.04
N GLY A 10 31.05 -18.28 -3.51
CA GLY A 10 30.36 -17.00 -3.45
C GLY A 10 30.26 -16.55 -2.00
N THR A 11 30.83 -15.39 -1.69
CA THR A 11 30.57 -14.71 -0.42
C THR A 11 29.09 -14.35 -0.34
N LEU A 12 28.56 -14.21 0.87
CA LEU A 12 27.19 -13.74 1.11
C LEU A 12 26.89 -12.46 0.29
N ASP A 13 27.86 -11.54 0.23
CA ASP A 13 27.79 -10.30 -0.55
C ASP A 13 27.63 -10.54 -2.06
N SER A 14 28.31 -11.53 -2.63
CA SER A 14 28.18 -11.87 -4.07
C SER A 14 26.83 -12.52 -4.38
N PHE A 15 26.29 -13.31 -3.44
CA PHE A 15 24.93 -13.85 -3.54
C PHE A 15 23.90 -12.73 -3.45
N MET A 16 24.06 -11.79 -2.51
CA MET A 16 23.14 -10.66 -2.33
C MET A 16 23.16 -9.73 -3.54
N LYS A 17 24.33 -9.40 -4.07
CA LYS A 17 24.46 -8.56 -5.25
C LYS A 17 23.87 -9.21 -6.50
N SER A 18 24.12 -10.51 -6.72
CA SER A 18 23.51 -11.24 -7.83
C SER A 18 22.00 -11.43 -7.65
N TYR A 19 21.52 -11.56 -6.41
CA TYR A 19 20.10 -11.61 -6.08
C TYR A 19 19.41 -10.27 -6.38
N GLU A 20 20.01 -9.15 -5.98
CA GLU A 20 19.55 -7.79 -6.28
C GLU A 20 19.52 -7.53 -7.80
N GLU A 21 20.60 -7.88 -8.51
CA GLU A 21 20.72 -7.68 -9.97
C GLU A 21 19.72 -8.53 -10.78
N ASN A 22 19.25 -9.67 -10.24
CA ASN A 22 18.36 -10.59 -10.94
C ASN A 22 16.93 -10.63 -10.37
N PHE A 23 16.63 -9.86 -9.33
CA PHE A 23 15.30 -9.87 -8.73
C PHE A 23 14.26 -9.36 -9.74
N LYS A 24 13.15 -10.10 -9.85
CA LYS A 24 12.01 -9.73 -10.69
C LYS A 24 10.72 -9.87 -9.89
N PHE A 25 9.88 -8.83 -9.97
CA PHE A 25 8.52 -8.89 -9.46
C PHE A 25 7.70 -9.92 -10.25
N ASP A 26 7.01 -10.79 -9.52
CA ASP A 26 5.98 -11.68 -10.07
C ASP A 26 4.62 -10.97 -9.98
N PHE A 27 4.36 -10.10 -10.97
CA PHE A 27 3.15 -9.28 -11.00
C PHE A 27 1.89 -10.09 -11.27
N VAL A 28 0.86 -9.84 -10.46
CA VAL A 28 -0.47 -10.44 -10.60
C VAL A 28 -1.42 -9.43 -11.23
N LYS A 29 -2.10 -9.84 -12.31
CA LYS A 29 -3.11 -8.99 -12.97
C LYS A 29 -4.40 -9.02 -12.17
N TYR A 30 -5.15 -7.91 -12.21
CA TYR A 30 -6.45 -7.79 -11.54
C TYR A 30 -7.38 -8.98 -11.81
N LYS A 31 -7.45 -9.43 -13.08
CA LYS A 31 -8.30 -10.58 -13.47
C LYS A 31 -7.98 -11.87 -12.71
N ASP A 32 -6.72 -12.07 -12.33
CA ASP A 32 -6.19 -13.27 -11.70
C ASP A 32 -6.26 -13.21 -10.15
N LEU A 33 -6.72 -12.08 -9.59
CA LEU A 33 -7.08 -11.96 -8.18
C LEU A 33 -8.40 -12.69 -7.88
N SER A 34 -8.48 -13.27 -6.69
CA SER A 34 -9.72 -13.81 -6.11
C SER A 34 -10.77 -12.71 -5.90
N LYS A 35 -12.02 -13.09 -5.62
CA LYS A 35 -13.09 -12.12 -5.40
C LYS A 35 -12.83 -11.28 -4.14
N GLU A 36 -12.27 -11.90 -3.11
CA GLU A 36 -11.93 -11.30 -1.83
C GLU A 36 -10.78 -10.29 -2.01
N GLU A 37 -9.73 -10.70 -2.73
CA GLU A 37 -8.60 -9.81 -3.06
C GLU A 37 -9.03 -8.61 -3.90
N LYS A 38 -9.93 -8.81 -4.88
CA LYS A 38 -10.47 -7.70 -5.69
C LYS A 38 -11.18 -6.67 -4.83
N LYS A 39 -12.01 -7.10 -3.88
CA LYS A 39 -12.70 -6.19 -2.96
C LYS A 39 -11.73 -5.30 -2.16
N VAL A 40 -10.59 -5.86 -1.76
CA VAL A 40 -9.55 -5.11 -1.04
C VAL A 40 -8.79 -4.20 -1.99
N TYR A 41 -8.39 -4.69 -3.17
CA TYR A 41 -7.70 -3.91 -4.19
C TYR A 41 -8.54 -2.69 -4.65
N ASP A 42 -9.85 -2.87 -4.83
CA ASP A 42 -10.77 -1.81 -5.25
C ASP A 42 -10.87 -0.65 -4.23
N LEU A 43 -10.36 -0.84 -3.00
CA LEU A 43 -10.22 0.26 -2.03
C LEU A 43 -9.18 1.30 -2.48
N CYS A 44 -8.27 0.96 -3.41
CA CYS A 44 -7.35 1.90 -4.04
C CYS A 44 -8.09 3.14 -4.57
N GLU A 45 -9.23 2.95 -5.25
CA GLU A 45 -9.97 4.08 -5.83
C GLU A 45 -10.54 5.00 -4.74
N LYS A 46 -11.03 4.41 -3.64
CA LYS A 46 -11.58 5.18 -2.52
C LYS A 46 -10.49 6.01 -1.86
N ILE A 47 -9.37 5.40 -1.49
CA ILE A 47 -8.29 6.12 -0.83
C ILE A 47 -7.61 7.12 -1.78
N ALA A 48 -7.50 6.81 -3.08
CA ALA A 48 -7.00 7.74 -4.09
C ALA A 48 -7.80 9.04 -4.12
N LYS A 49 -9.13 8.94 -4.03
CA LYS A 49 -10.00 10.11 -3.95
C LYS A 49 -9.75 10.91 -2.68
N GLU A 50 -9.66 10.24 -1.53
CA GLU A 50 -9.45 10.94 -0.26
C GLU A 50 -8.09 11.64 -0.18
N LEU A 51 -7.06 11.09 -0.83
CA LEU A 51 -5.71 11.64 -0.90
C LEU A 51 -5.47 12.59 -2.09
N ASN A 52 -6.51 12.90 -2.87
CA ASN A 52 -6.45 13.69 -4.11
C ASN A 52 -5.40 13.17 -5.11
N PHE A 53 -5.25 11.86 -5.22
CA PHE A 53 -4.26 11.19 -6.06
C PHE A 53 -4.92 10.30 -7.12
N THR A 54 -5.61 10.92 -8.08
CA THR A 54 -6.48 10.24 -9.06
C THR A 54 -5.77 9.24 -9.98
N THR A 55 -4.45 9.36 -10.16
CA THR A 55 -3.66 8.42 -10.97
C THR A 55 -3.15 7.21 -10.19
N LEU A 56 -3.40 7.13 -8.88
CA LEU A 56 -2.88 6.08 -8.00
C LEU A 56 -3.13 4.66 -8.54
N LEU A 57 -4.36 4.38 -8.98
CA LEU A 57 -4.73 3.05 -9.48
C LEU A 57 -3.87 2.57 -10.66
N LYS A 58 -3.41 3.50 -11.51
CA LYS A 58 -2.55 3.15 -12.67
C LYS A 58 -1.15 2.72 -12.23
N LYS A 59 -0.71 3.23 -11.08
CA LYS A 59 0.64 3.04 -10.51
C LYS A 59 0.71 1.83 -9.59
N VAL A 60 -0.37 1.46 -8.91
CA VAL A 60 -0.39 0.30 -7.99
C VAL A 60 -0.33 -1.03 -8.75
N LYS A 61 0.70 -1.82 -8.46
CA LYS A 61 0.90 -3.19 -8.94
C LYS A 61 0.90 -4.15 -7.75
N ILE A 62 0.33 -5.35 -7.95
CA ILE A 62 0.36 -6.43 -6.96
C ILE A 62 1.40 -7.45 -7.37
N SER A 63 2.23 -7.89 -6.43
CA SER A 63 3.28 -8.90 -6.69
C SER A 63 3.22 -10.06 -5.70
N ASN A 64 3.43 -11.30 -6.17
CA ASN A 64 3.61 -12.45 -5.28
C ASN A 64 4.98 -12.41 -4.59
N THR A 65 5.99 -11.86 -5.26
CA THR A 65 7.37 -11.76 -4.77
C THR A 65 7.72 -10.31 -4.45
N MET A 66 8.49 -10.10 -3.39
CA MET A 66 9.08 -8.81 -3.04
C MET A 66 10.58 -8.98 -2.86
N HIS A 67 11.33 -7.90 -3.06
CA HIS A 67 12.74 -7.93 -2.73
C HIS A 67 12.88 -8.25 -1.23
N LYS A 68 13.85 -9.08 -0.88
CA LYS A 68 14.09 -9.44 0.51
C LYS A 68 15.27 -8.58 0.96
N SER A 69 15.05 -7.59 1.84
CA SER A 69 16.18 -7.05 2.59
C SER A 69 16.61 -8.12 3.60
N MET A 70 17.87 -8.08 4.07
CA MET A 70 18.33 -9.08 5.03
C MET A 70 17.68 -8.96 6.40
N GLU A 71 17.06 -7.83 6.68
CA GLU A 71 16.59 -7.48 8.01
C GLU A 71 15.06 -7.47 8.10
N GLU A 72 14.35 -7.17 7.00
CA GLU A 72 12.88 -7.01 7.04
C GLU A 72 12.17 -7.52 5.78
N GLU A 73 10.93 -7.96 5.98
CA GLU A 73 10.04 -8.31 4.87
C GLU A 73 9.50 -7.04 4.23
N ILE A 74 9.92 -6.76 2.99
CA ILE A 74 9.39 -5.63 2.21
C ILE A 74 7.95 -5.96 1.80
N LEU A 75 6.97 -5.21 2.35
CA LEU A 75 5.54 -5.39 2.07
C LEU A 75 5.04 -4.49 0.95
N GLY A 76 5.72 -3.37 0.71
CA GLY A 76 5.47 -2.41 -0.35
C GLY A 76 6.77 -1.75 -0.81
N VAL A 77 6.78 -1.20 -2.02
CA VAL A 77 7.87 -0.33 -2.48
C VAL A 77 7.35 0.67 -3.53
N CYS A 78 7.74 1.93 -3.36
CA CYS A 78 7.62 2.96 -4.37
C CYS A 78 8.88 2.97 -5.26
N ASP A 79 8.72 2.64 -6.54
CA ASP A 79 9.77 2.78 -7.55
C ASP A 79 9.45 3.98 -8.44
N HIS A 80 10.12 5.10 -8.15
CA HIS A 80 9.99 6.33 -8.92
C HIS A 80 10.53 6.22 -10.35
N ASN A 81 11.55 5.36 -10.58
CA ASN A 81 12.14 5.21 -11.92
C ASN A 81 11.15 4.53 -12.87
N SER A 82 10.44 3.53 -12.38
CA SER A 82 9.41 2.80 -13.13
C SER A 82 8.00 3.39 -12.97
N ASP A 83 7.88 4.51 -12.25
CA ASP A 83 6.61 5.20 -11.95
C ASP A 83 5.52 4.27 -11.39
N MET A 84 5.89 3.41 -10.44
CA MET A 84 5.00 2.39 -9.88
C MET A 84 5.08 2.27 -8.36
N ILE A 85 3.98 1.83 -7.76
CA ILE A 85 3.89 1.41 -6.36
C ILE A 85 3.62 -0.09 -6.39
N VAL A 86 4.49 -0.90 -5.82
CA VAL A 86 4.33 -2.36 -5.77
C VAL A 86 3.94 -2.77 -4.37
N ILE A 87 2.87 -3.56 -4.22
CA ILE A 87 2.42 -4.09 -2.93
C ILE A 87 2.41 -5.61 -2.97
N LYS A 88 2.89 -6.24 -1.91
CA LYS A 88 2.86 -7.69 -1.75
C LYS A 88 1.43 -8.20 -1.71
N ARG A 89 1.12 -9.23 -2.50
CA ARG A 89 -0.23 -9.82 -2.60
C ARG A 89 -0.79 -10.24 -1.24
N SER A 90 0.05 -10.68 -0.31
CA SER A 90 -0.39 -11.07 1.05
C SER A 90 -1.07 -9.93 1.81
N GLN A 91 -0.82 -8.66 1.46
CA GLN A 91 -1.51 -7.53 2.07
C GLN A 91 -3.02 -7.50 1.73
N LEU A 92 -3.43 -8.07 0.59
CA LEU A 92 -4.84 -8.15 0.19
C LEU A 92 -5.70 -9.05 1.09
N GLN A 93 -5.09 -9.75 2.07
CA GLN A 93 -5.81 -10.55 3.06
C GLN A 93 -6.49 -9.71 4.15
N SER A 94 -6.10 -8.45 4.31
CA SER A 94 -6.73 -7.51 5.26
C SER A 94 -6.82 -6.12 4.63
N PRO A 95 -8.03 -5.51 4.60
CA PRO A 95 -8.20 -4.12 4.20
C PRO A 95 -7.26 -3.16 4.92
N GLU A 96 -7.09 -3.33 6.23
CA GLU A 96 -6.27 -2.47 7.09
C GLU A 96 -4.79 -2.59 6.73
N ARG A 97 -4.29 -3.83 6.55
CA ARG A 97 -2.91 -4.07 6.14
C ARG A 97 -2.62 -3.48 4.76
N PHE A 98 -3.49 -3.78 3.79
CA PHE A 98 -3.36 -3.24 2.44
C PHE A 98 -3.37 -1.70 2.41
N LEU A 99 -4.33 -1.07 3.08
CA LEU A 99 -4.43 0.39 3.12
C LEU A 99 -3.26 1.03 3.86
N GLY A 100 -2.79 0.41 4.96
CA GLY A 100 -1.60 0.87 5.68
C GLY A 100 -0.37 0.89 4.79
N THR A 101 -0.06 -0.23 4.13
CA THR A 101 1.06 -0.30 3.18
C THR A 101 0.86 0.65 2.00
N LEU A 102 -0.33 0.73 1.42
CA LEU A 102 -0.60 1.62 0.29
C LEU A 102 -0.39 3.10 0.65
N VAL A 103 -0.88 3.54 1.81
CA VAL A 103 -0.71 4.93 2.26
C VAL A 103 0.77 5.23 2.51
N HIS A 104 1.50 4.31 3.11
CA HIS A 104 2.96 4.40 3.30
C HIS A 104 3.69 4.64 1.96
N GLU A 105 3.44 3.78 0.97
CA GLU A 105 4.07 3.92 -0.35
C GLU A 105 3.61 5.17 -1.11
N VAL A 106 2.36 5.63 -0.91
CA VAL A 106 1.88 6.89 -1.49
C VAL A 106 2.64 8.09 -0.90
N ILE A 107 3.01 8.04 0.38
CA ILE A 107 3.80 9.10 1.00
C ILE A 107 5.19 9.13 0.36
N HIS A 108 5.90 8.01 0.27
CA HIS A 108 7.16 7.92 -0.49
C HIS A 108 6.99 8.48 -1.90
N TYR A 109 5.92 8.08 -2.59
CA TYR A 109 5.64 8.54 -3.95
C TYR A 109 5.53 10.07 -4.05
N LYS A 110 4.87 10.71 -3.08
CA LYS A 110 4.62 12.16 -3.09
C LYS A 110 5.81 12.99 -2.62
N THR A 111 6.57 12.50 -1.65
CA THR A 111 7.60 13.30 -0.97
C THR A 111 9.02 13.00 -1.42
N HIS A 112 9.25 11.83 -2.03
CA HIS A 112 10.59 11.28 -2.29
C HIS A 112 11.44 11.09 -1.02
N GLU A 113 10.82 11.05 0.14
CA GLU A 113 11.48 10.83 1.42
C GLU A 113 11.63 9.34 1.71
N SER A 114 12.74 8.93 2.33
CA SER A 114 12.93 7.59 2.85
C SER A 114 12.24 7.41 4.22
N ASP A 115 12.10 6.17 4.66
CA ASP A 115 11.60 5.85 6.00
C ASP A 115 12.40 6.57 7.10
N CYS A 116 11.71 6.85 8.22
CA CYS A 116 12.28 7.47 9.42
C CYS A 116 12.91 8.86 9.19
N THR A 117 12.71 9.51 8.03
CA THR A 117 13.08 10.91 7.87
C THR A 117 12.00 11.79 8.48
N ARG A 118 12.40 12.99 8.94
CA ARG A 118 11.43 13.96 9.47
C ARG A 118 10.38 14.35 8.42
N GLY A 119 10.76 14.41 7.14
CA GLY A 119 9.85 14.71 6.05
C GLY A 119 8.78 13.63 5.91
N PHE A 120 9.19 12.37 5.93
CA PHE A 120 8.30 11.21 5.89
C PHE A 120 7.33 11.19 7.09
N GLU A 121 7.86 11.27 8.32
CA GLU A 121 7.04 11.20 9.55
C GLU A 121 6.03 12.34 9.65
N ASN A 122 6.40 13.55 9.21
CA ASN A 122 5.48 14.68 9.17
C ASN A 122 4.34 14.43 8.18
N GLU A 123 4.63 13.92 6.98
CA GLU A 123 3.60 13.65 5.97
C GLU A 123 2.71 12.46 6.35
N LEU A 124 3.28 11.44 6.98
CA LEU A 124 2.52 10.35 7.59
C LEU A 124 1.55 10.88 8.65
N THR A 125 2.01 11.74 9.55
CA THR A 125 1.19 12.37 10.58
C THR A 125 0.07 13.21 9.97
N ASN A 126 0.37 14.04 8.97
CA ASN A 126 -0.62 14.86 8.26
C ASN A 126 -1.67 13.98 7.56
N THR A 127 -1.24 12.91 6.90
CA THR A 127 -2.12 11.99 6.18
C THR A 127 -3.05 11.26 7.14
N ILE A 128 -2.53 10.78 8.28
CA ILE A 128 -3.36 10.18 9.35
C ILE A 128 -4.40 11.18 9.85
N GLY A 129 -3.99 12.42 10.12
CA GLY A 129 -4.89 13.49 10.56
C GLY A 129 -6.01 13.78 9.56
N LEU A 130 -5.69 13.86 8.27
CA LEU A 130 -6.67 14.04 7.19
C LEU A 130 -7.68 12.88 7.12
N LEU A 131 -7.20 11.64 7.16
CA LEU A 131 -8.06 10.46 7.10
C LEU A 131 -8.95 10.34 8.34
N ALA A 132 -8.40 10.66 9.52
CA ALA A 132 -9.16 10.69 10.78
C ALA A 132 -10.27 11.76 10.74
N TYR A 133 -9.96 12.97 10.26
CA TYR A 133 -10.97 14.02 10.10
C TYR A 133 -12.10 13.59 9.15
N LYS A 134 -11.77 13.03 7.99
CA LYS A 134 -12.75 12.51 7.03
C LYS A 134 -13.62 11.41 7.63
N LEU A 135 -13.04 10.50 8.42
CA LEU A 135 -13.80 9.46 9.11
C LEU A 135 -14.81 10.05 10.10
N VAL A 136 -14.41 11.06 10.87
CA VAL A 136 -15.31 11.75 11.83
C VAL A 136 -16.45 12.45 11.08
N GLU A 137 -16.16 13.17 9.99
CA GLU A 137 -17.18 13.89 9.20
C GLU A 137 -18.18 12.93 8.53
N LEU A 138 -17.72 11.81 7.97
CA LEU A 138 -18.63 10.82 7.38
C LEU A 138 -19.60 10.24 8.42
N ASN A 139 -19.14 10.08 9.67
CA ASN A 139 -19.97 9.59 10.77
C ASN A 139 -20.96 10.67 11.27
N THR A 140 -20.59 11.95 11.27
CA THR A 140 -21.50 13.04 11.66
C THR A 140 -22.62 13.23 10.64
N GLU A 141 -22.31 13.18 9.34
CA GLU A 141 -23.30 13.25 8.26
C GLU A 141 -24.29 12.07 8.30
N SER A 142 -23.79 10.85 8.51
CA SER A 142 -24.61 9.64 8.63
C SER A 142 -25.56 9.71 9.83
N ASN A 143 -25.10 10.24 10.95
CA ASN A 143 -25.92 10.44 12.14
C ASN A 143 -27.01 11.51 11.93
N ASN A 144 -26.68 12.60 11.23
CA ASN A 144 -27.66 13.64 10.89
C ASN A 144 -28.78 13.10 9.98
N LEU A 145 -28.44 12.29 8.97
CA LEU A 145 -29.43 11.63 8.11
C LEU A 145 -30.34 10.66 8.90
N GLY A 146 -29.79 9.94 9.89
CA GLY A 146 -30.56 9.07 10.79
C GLY A 146 -31.56 9.83 11.68
N ILE A 147 -31.17 11.02 12.16
CA ILE A 147 -32.05 11.89 12.98
C ILE A 147 -33.21 12.46 12.12
N PHE A 148 -32.95 12.92 10.90
CA PHE A 148 -34.00 13.42 10.01
C PHE A 148 -34.99 12.33 9.55
N GLY A 149 -34.54 11.07 9.48
CA GLY A 149 -35.43 9.92 9.21
C GLY A 149 -36.45 9.64 10.31
N PHE A 150 -36.10 9.91 11.59
CA PHE A 150 -36.97 9.64 12.74
C PHE A 150 -38.05 10.71 12.96
N VAL A 151 -37.81 11.96 12.54
CA VAL A 151 -38.74 13.08 12.76
C VAL A 151 -39.99 13.02 11.85
N LYS A 152 -39.98 12.25 10.75
CA LYS A 152 -41.15 12.08 9.87
C LYS A 152 -42.24 11.11 10.39
N GLY A 153 -42.07 10.51 11.58
CA GLY A 153 -42.93 9.43 12.09
C GLY A 153 -44.03 9.79 13.11
N LYS A 154 -44.25 11.06 13.49
CA LYS A 154 -45.31 11.43 14.45
C LYS A 154 -46.23 12.54 13.95
N LYS A 155 -47.05 12.22 12.94
CA LYS A 155 -48.38 12.82 12.77
C LYS A 155 -49.37 11.74 12.38
N LYS A 156 -50.22 11.35 13.34
CA LYS A 156 -51.62 10.97 13.12
C LYS A 156 -52.31 10.87 14.49
N LYS A 157 -53.11 11.90 14.76
CA LYS A 157 -54.52 11.90 15.18
C LYS A 157 -54.75 11.56 16.64
#